data_AF-A0A521VXR7-F1
#
_entry.id   AF-A0A521VXR7-F1
#
_cell.length_a   1.000
_cell.length_b   1.000
_cell.length_c   1.000
_cell.angle_alpha   90.00
_cell.angle_beta   90.00
_cell.angle_gamma   90.00
#
_symmetry.space_group_name_H-M   'P 1'
#
loop_
_entity.id
_entity.type
_entity.pdbx_description
1 polymer ?
#
loop_
_entity_poly.entity_id
_entity_poly.type
_entity_poly.pdbx_seq_one_letter_code
_entity_poly.pdbx_strand_id
1 'polypeptide(L)'
;MKASLVAGVTNVHRVTIDRGRTIGFMGDEGRVYGTPFLVLDMEDASRNLALAHSDAGEDSVGMDIAVKHIAATPLGWNVEITAKVIAVEGRKVTFELTAKDDLEVIGTAVHNRFIVDVAKTTERVKAKMAKRPA
;
A
#
# COMPACT_ATOMS: atom_id res chain seq x y z
N MET A 1 5.05 -8.83 16.68
CA MET A 1 5.37 -7.48 16.19
C MET A 1 6.53 -6.97 17.00
N LYS A 2 7.58 -6.44 16.37
CA LYS A 2 8.76 -5.92 17.07
C LYS A 2 8.46 -4.57 17.73
N ALA A 3 9.14 -4.29 18.83
CA ALA A 3 9.07 -2.98 19.52
C ALA A 3 9.55 -1.80 18.65
N SER A 4 10.22 -2.07 17.52
CA SER A 4 10.67 -1.06 16.57
C SER A 4 9.54 -0.49 15.69
N LEU A 5 8.35 -1.11 15.66
CA LEU A 5 7.21 -0.55 14.92
C LEU A 5 6.55 0.54 15.78
N VAL A 6 6.98 1.78 15.59
CA VAL A 6 6.51 2.94 16.36
C VAL A 6 6.23 4.13 15.45
N ALA A 7 5.50 5.13 15.95
CA ALA A 7 5.26 6.35 15.19
C ALA A 7 6.58 7.03 14.78
N GLY A 8 6.64 7.52 13.55
CA GLY A 8 7.80 8.20 12.98
C GLY A 8 8.71 7.32 12.13
N VAL A 9 8.60 5.99 12.17
CA VAL A 9 9.37 5.14 11.24
C VAL A 9 8.87 5.31 9.81
N THR A 10 9.81 5.30 8.86
CA THR A 10 9.54 5.56 7.44
C THR A 10 10.22 4.55 6.53
N ASN A 11 9.68 4.42 5.32
CA ASN A 11 10.33 3.73 4.21
C ASN A 11 9.98 4.43 2.89
N VAL A 12 10.84 4.27 1.89
CA VAL A 12 10.61 4.74 0.52
C VAL A 12 10.51 3.53 -0.40
N HIS A 13 9.41 3.44 -1.13
CA HIS A 13 9.21 2.50 -2.21
C HIS A 13 9.35 3.22 -3.54
N ARG A 14 10.10 2.65 -4.48
CA ARG A 14 10.31 3.23 -5.82
C ARG A 14 9.68 2.34 -6.87
N VAL A 15 8.94 2.94 -7.79
CA VAL A 15 8.27 2.26 -8.88
C VAL A 15 8.49 3.01 -10.19
N THR A 16 8.79 2.27 -11.26
CA THR A 16 8.72 2.80 -12.62
C THR A 16 7.34 2.47 -13.18
N ILE A 17 6.62 3.46 -13.70
CA ILE A 17 5.27 3.27 -14.20
C ILE A 17 5.33 2.46 -15.49
N ASP A 18 4.99 1.18 -15.40
CA ASP A 18 4.86 0.29 -16.55
C ASP A 18 3.48 0.41 -17.21
N ARG A 19 3.30 -0.26 -18.36
CA ARG A 19 2.02 -0.23 -19.09
C ARG A 19 0.87 -0.83 -18.27
N GLY A 20 1.14 -1.86 -17.46
CA GLY A 20 0.15 -2.50 -16.61
C GLY A 20 -0.40 -1.60 -15.50
N ARG A 21 0.36 -0.57 -15.10
CA ARG A 21 -0.02 0.45 -14.12
C ARG A 21 -0.74 1.66 -14.71
N THR A 22 -0.92 1.70 -16.03
CA THR A 22 -1.57 2.85 -16.68
C THR A 22 -3.04 2.61 -16.95
N ILE A 23 -3.80 3.70 -17.05
CA ILE A 23 -5.13 3.64 -17.66
C ILE A 23 -5.03 3.22 -19.13
N GLY A 24 -6.03 2.52 -19.63
CA GLY A 24 -6.12 2.13 -21.05
C GLY A 24 -7.24 2.81 -21.83
N PHE A 25 -8.21 3.43 -21.14
CA PHE A 25 -9.45 3.90 -21.75
C PHE A 25 -9.29 5.21 -22.56
N MET A 26 -8.14 5.88 -22.49
CA MET A 26 -7.83 7.11 -23.25
C MET A 26 -6.94 6.85 -24.49
N GLY A 27 -6.72 5.58 -24.86
CA GLY A 27 -5.76 5.23 -25.92
C GLY A 27 -4.31 5.27 -25.46
N ASP A 28 -3.38 4.96 -26.37
CA ASP A 28 -1.97 4.76 -26.03
C ASP A 28 -1.21 6.07 -25.71
N GLU A 29 -1.58 7.19 -26.33
CA GLU A 29 -0.99 8.52 -26.04
C GLU A 29 -1.43 9.08 -24.69
N GLY A 30 -2.62 8.71 -24.21
CA GLY A 30 -3.19 9.17 -22.94
C GLY A 30 -2.82 8.32 -21.72
N ARG A 31 -1.79 7.46 -21.82
CA ARG A 31 -1.42 6.54 -20.74
C ARG A 31 -0.73 7.26 -19.58
N VAL A 32 -1.46 7.33 -18.47
CA VAL A 32 -0.96 7.83 -17.20
C VAL A 32 -1.19 6.81 -16.10
N TYR A 33 -0.40 6.92 -15.03
CA TYR A 33 -0.51 6.09 -13.84
C TYR A 33 -1.95 6.09 -13.32
N GLY A 34 -2.56 4.92 -13.23
CA GLY A 34 -3.94 4.79 -12.78
C GLY A 34 -4.06 4.83 -11.27
N THR A 35 -5.06 5.54 -10.75
CA THR A 35 -5.39 5.56 -9.32
C THR A 35 -5.45 4.19 -8.65
N PRO A 36 -6.06 3.11 -9.22
CA PRO A 36 -6.04 1.81 -8.56
C PRO A 36 -4.63 1.22 -8.40
N PHE A 37 -3.71 1.54 -9.30
CA PHE A 37 -2.33 1.08 -9.23
C PHE A 37 -1.51 1.93 -8.25
N LEU A 38 -1.78 3.23 -8.17
CA LEU A 38 -1.25 4.08 -7.11
C LEU A 38 -1.67 3.57 -5.73
N VAL A 39 -2.94 3.19 -5.57
CA VAL A 39 -3.45 2.55 -4.35
C VAL A 39 -2.65 1.28 -4.06
N LEU A 40 -2.53 0.36 -5.02
CA LEU A 40 -1.78 -0.89 -4.87
C LEU A 40 -0.34 -0.64 -4.40
N ASP A 41 0.41 0.22 -5.08
CA ASP A 41 1.81 0.47 -4.76
C ASP A 41 1.97 1.21 -3.39
N MET A 42 0.98 2.04 -2.99
CA MET A 42 0.89 2.61 -1.63
C MET A 42 0.57 1.56 -0.56
N GLU A 43 -0.31 0.60 -0.86
CA GLU A 43 -0.58 -0.53 0.02
C GLU A 43 0.66 -1.40 0.22
N ASP A 44 1.43 -1.64 -0.84
CA ASP A 44 2.69 -2.37 -0.78
C ASP A 44 3.74 -1.62 0.02
N ALA A 45 3.89 -0.30 -0.16
CA ALA A 45 4.82 0.52 0.60
C ALA A 45 4.56 0.44 2.12
N SER A 46 3.30 0.59 2.52
CA SER A 46 2.88 0.48 3.93
C SER A 46 3.01 -0.95 4.47
N ARG A 47 2.65 -1.98 3.69
CA ARG A 47 2.86 -3.38 4.07
C ARG A 47 4.33 -3.69 4.30
N ASN A 48 5.21 -3.28 3.38
CA ASN A 48 6.63 -3.55 3.43
C ASN A 48 7.30 -2.87 4.63
N LEU A 49 6.88 -1.63 4.96
CA LEU A 49 7.31 -0.96 6.19
C LEU A 49 6.86 -1.76 7.43
N ALA A 50 5.60 -2.19 7.51
CA ALA A 50 5.11 -3.01 8.62
C ALA A 50 5.89 -4.34 8.75
N LEU A 51 6.16 -5.00 7.63
CA LEU A 51 6.81 -6.31 7.57
C LEU A 51 8.26 -6.25 8.04
N ALA A 52 9.00 -5.17 7.72
CA ALA A 52 10.36 -4.95 8.24
C ALA A 52 10.43 -4.98 9.77
N HIS A 53 9.33 -4.59 10.43
CA HIS A 53 9.18 -4.56 11.88
C HIS A 53 8.25 -5.67 12.44
N SER A 54 7.92 -6.68 11.64
CA SER A 54 7.11 -7.83 12.06
C SER A 54 7.97 -9.01 12.51
N ASP A 55 7.41 -9.89 13.34
CA ASP A 55 8.07 -11.15 13.70
C ASP A 55 7.84 -12.24 12.64
N ALA A 56 8.60 -13.32 12.70
CA ALA A 56 8.38 -14.46 11.81
C ALA A 56 6.96 -15.03 11.98
N GLY A 57 6.29 -15.31 10.86
CA GLY A 57 4.90 -15.79 10.85
C GLY A 57 3.84 -14.68 10.93
N GLU A 58 4.25 -13.42 11.04
CA GLU A 58 3.35 -12.27 10.94
C GLU A 58 3.38 -11.61 9.56
N ASP A 59 2.27 -10.98 9.21
CA ASP A 59 2.13 -10.08 8.06
C ASP A 59 1.10 -8.99 8.43
N SER A 60 0.63 -8.20 7.47
CA SER A 60 -0.42 -7.22 7.68
C SER A 60 -1.48 -7.24 6.57
N VAL A 61 -2.73 -7.00 6.95
CA VAL A 61 -3.87 -6.87 6.01
C VAL A 61 -4.38 -5.43 6.04
N GLY A 62 -4.64 -4.85 4.86
CA GLY A 62 -5.26 -3.52 4.73
C GLY A 62 -6.70 -3.52 5.27
N MET A 63 -7.06 -2.48 6.00
CA MET A 63 -8.42 -2.28 6.53
C MET A 63 -9.19 -1.26 5.70
N ASP A 64 -8.54 -0.13 5.40
CA ASP A 64 -9.09 0.97 4.62
C ASP A 64 -7.97 1.89 4.15
N ILE A 65 -8.18 2.54 3.01
CA ILE A 65 -7.28 3.55 2.47
C ILE A 65 -8.08 4.71 1.90
N ALA A 66 -7.65 5.94 2.20
CA ALA A 66 -8.20 7.17 1.64
C ALA A 66 -7.11 7.86 0.81
N VAL A 67 -7.26 7.88 -0.52
CA VAL A 67 -6.26 8.40 -1.46
C VAL A 67 -6.77 9.65 -2.17
N LYS A 68 -5.86 10.63 -2.37
CA LYS A 68 -6.02 11.72 -3.34
C LYS A 68 -4.97 11.54 -4.43
N HIS A 69 -5.40 11.44 -5.68
CA HIS A 69 -4.53 11.41 -6.87
C HIS A 69 -4.67 12.77 -7.57
N ILE A 70 -3.67 13.63 -7.40
CA ILE A 70 -3.77 15.08 -7.65
C ILE A 70 -3.00 15.56 -8.88
N ALA A 71 -2.06 14.76 -9.39
CA ALA A 71 -1.36 15.01 -10.66
C ALA A 71 -1.14 13.69 -11.42
N ALA A 72 -0.93 13.78 -12.73
CA ALA A 72 -0.78 12.61 -13.59
C ALA A 72 0.70 12.30 -13.85
N THR A 73 1.07 11.03 -13.75
CA THR A 73 2.43 10.57 -14.10
C THR A 73 2.40 9.75 -15.39
N PRO A 74 3.16 10.13 -16.43
CA PRO A 74 3.25 9.38 -17.69
C PRO A 74 3.84 7.97 -17.56
N LEU A 75 3.51 7.12 -18.54
CA LEU A 75 4.19 5.84 -18.76
C LEU A 75 5.72 6.00 -18.83
N GLY A 76 6.44 5.13 -18.11
CA GLY A 76 7.91 5.07 -18.09
C GLY A 76 8.58 5.98 -17.06
N TRP A 77 7.82 6.86 -16.40
CA TRP A 77 8.36 7.74 -15.36
C TRP A 77 8.55 7.02 -14.03
N ASN A 78 9.41 7.56 -13.18
CA ASN A 78 9.65 7.03 -11.84
C ASN A 78 8.81 7.77 -10.81
N VAL A 79 8.34 7.02 -9.81
CA VAL A 79 7.61 7.55 -8.65
C VAL A 79 8.26 7.03 -7.38
N GLU A 80 8.46 7.92 -6.41
CA GLU A 80 8.83 7.61 -5.05
C GLU A 80 7.60 7.71 -4.14
N ILE A 81 7.28 6.62 -3.44
CA ILE A 81 6.22 6.54 -2.44
C ILE A 81 6.86 6.47 -1.06
N THR A 82 6.72 7.53 -0.28
CA THR A 82 7.15 7.55 1.12
C THR A 82 6.00 7.09 2.00
N ALA A 83 6.21 6.06 2.80
CA ALA A 83 5.28 5.62 3.84
C ALA A 83 5.84 5.98 5.21
N LYS A 84 4.99 6.50 6.11
CA LYS A 84 5.32 6.87 7.48
C LYS A 84 4.29 6.32 8.44
N VAL A 85 4.72 5.67 9.51
CA VAL A 85 3.82 5.29 10.61
C VAL A 85 3.46 6.54 11.40
N ILE A 86 2.17 6.82 11.53
CA ILE A 86 1.67 7.97 12.32
C ILE A 86 0.98 7.55 13.62
N ALA A 87 0.51 6.30 13.72
CA ALA A 87 -0.05 5.74 14.96
C ALA A 87 0.10 4.21 15.02
N VAL A 88 0.26 3.68 16.24
CA VAL A 88 0.25 2.24 16.54
C VAL A 88 -0.67 2.01 17.73
N GLU A 89 -1.78 1.30 17.51
CA GLU A 89 -2.83 1.02 18.49
C GLU A 89 -2.99 -0.51 18.63
N GLY A 90 -2.17 -1.11 19.49
CA GLY A 90 -2.08 -2.57 19.58
C GLY A 90 -1.54 -3.18 18.29
N ARG A 91 -2.39 -3.86 17.51
CA ARG A 91 -2.04 -4.44 16.21
C ARG A 91 -2.50 -3.61 15.01
N LYS A 92 -3.23 -2.52 15.24
CA LYS A 92 -3.63 -1.58 14.20
C LYS A 92 -2.51 -0.55 14.01
N VAL A 93 -2.15 -0.29 12.76
CA VAL A 93 -1.10 0.67 12.38
C VAL A 93 -1.65 1.61 11.33
N THR A 94 -1.54 2.91 11.57
CA THR A 94 -1.96 3.95 10.64
C THR A 94 -0.74 4.54 9.95
N PHE A 95 -0.80 4.60 8.63
CA PHE A 95 0.25 5.13 7.76
C PHE A 95 -0.23 6.40 7.07
N GLU A 96 0.66 7.39 7.00
CA GLU A 96 0.57 8.51 6.06
C GLU A 96 1.50 8.20 4.88
N LEU A 97 1.01 8.41 3.66
CA LEU A 97 1.77 8.19 2.44
C LEU A 97 1.76 9.40 1.52
N THR A 98 2.88 9.62 0.85
CA THR A 98 3.04 10.62 -0.20
C THR A 98 3.73 9.98 -1.39
N ALA A 99 3.15 10.12 -2.57
CA ALA A 99 3.74 9.72 -3.84
C ALA A 99 4.16 10.97 -4.62
N LYS A 100 5.38 10.95 -5.14
CA LYS A 100 5.98 12.03 -5.91
C LYS A 100 6.70 11.46 -7.13
N ASP A 101 6.55 12.10 -8.28
CA ASP A 101 7.40 11.86 -9.44
C ASP A 101 8.55 12.88 -9.51
N ASP A 102 9.28 12.93 -10.61
CA ASP A 102 10.43 13.82 -10.76
C ASP A 102 10.04 15.32 -10.71
N LEU A 103 8.76 15.66 -10.90
CA LEU A 103 8.28 17.04 -10.95
C LEU A 103 7.51 17.44 -9.69
N GLU A 104 6.53 16.65 -9.26
CA GLU A 104 5.57 17.10 -8.25
C GLU A 104 4.99 15.98 -7.39
N VAL A 105 4.27 16.36 -6.34
CA VAL A 105 3.49 15.40 -5.54
C VAL A 105 2.27 14.99 -6.35
N ILE A 106 2.18 13.71 -6.64
CA ILE A 106 1.12 13.14 -7.47
C ILE A 106 -0.03 12.60 -6.62
N GLY A 107 0.23 12.27 -5.36
CA GLY A 107 -0.83 11.79 -4.48
C GLY A 107 -0.45 11.68 -3.02
N THR A 108 -1.49 11.64 -2.19
CA THR A 108 -1.37 11.44 -0.74
C THR A 108 -2.39 10.43 -0.27
N ALA A 109 -2.08 9.72 0.81
CA ALA A 109 -3.00 8.76 1.40
C ALA A 109 -2.85 8.62 2.91
N VAL A 110 -3.95 8.21 3.54
CA VAL A 110 -3.94 7.58 4.86
C VAL A 110 -4.37 6.13 4.69
N HIS A 111 -3.58 5.19 5.21
CA HIS A 111 -3.85 3.76 5.11
C HIS A 111 -3.80 3.14 6.51
N ASN A 112 -4.87 2.44 6.91
CA ASN A 112 -4.89 1.62 8.12
C ASN A 112 -4.64 0.15 7.79
N ARG A 113 -3.68 -0.46 8.47
CA ARG A 113 -3.40 -1.89 8.37
C ARG A 113 -3.49 -2.57 9.72
N PHE A 114 -3.78 -3.87 9.72
CA PHE A 114 -3.80 -4.70 10.92
C PHE A 114 -2.72 -5.78 10.81
N ILE A 115 -1.84 -5.88 11.80
CA ILE A 115 -0.86 -6.97 11.87
C ILE A 115 -1.59 -8.27 12.19
N VAL A 116 -1.32 -9.33 11.45
CA VAL A 116 -1.98 -10.63 11.57
C VAL A 116 -0.96 -11.76 11.70
N ASP A 117 -1.41 -12.88 12.25
CA ASP A 117 -0.73 -14.17 12.16
C ASP A 117 -1.16 -14.86 10.86
N VAL A 118 -0.21 -15.28 10.04
CA VAL A 118 -0.46 -15.84 8.71
C VAL A 118 -1.23 -17.17 8.79
N ALA A 119 -0.89 -18.04 9.76
CA ALA A 119 -1.56 -19.32 9.94
C ALA A 119 -3.02 -19.13 10.35
N LYS A 120 -3.29 -18.30 11.37
CA LYS A 120 -4.65 -17.99 11.82
C LYS A 120 -5.48 -17.33 10.73
N THR A 121 -4.88 -16.46 9.92
CA THR A 121 -5.57 -15.83 8.78
C THR A 121 -5.96 -16.88 7.74
N THR A 122 -5.04 -17.79 7.42
CA THR A 122 -5.29 -18.90 6.47
C THR A 122 -6.42 -19.81 6.95
N GLU A 123 -6.44 -20.17 8.23
CA GLU A 123 -7.53 -20.96 8.83
C GLU A 123 -8.88 -20.25 8.72
N ARG A 124 -8.93 -18.95 9.01
CA ARG A 124 -10.15 -18.12 8.87
C ARG A 124 -10.63 -18.07 7.42
N VAL A 125 -9.73 -17.95 6.45
CA VAL A 125 -10.09 -17.98 5.02
C VAL A 125 -10.69 -19.33 4.65
N LYS A 126 -10.04 -20.45 5.02
CA LYS A 126 -10.58 -21.80 4.77
C LYS A 126 -11.96 -21.99 5.38
N ALA A 127 -12.13 -21.59 6.64
CA ALA A 127 -13.42 -21.65 7.34
C ALA A 127 -14.50 -20.78 6.68
N LYS A 128 -14.14 -19.60 6.15
CA LYS A 128 -15.07 -18.74 5.39
C LYS A 128 -15.47 -19.37 4.06
N MET A 129 -14.53 -19.97 3.34
CA MET A 129 -14.81 -20.68 2.08
C MET A 129 -15.77 -21.86 2.30
N ALA A 130 -15.59 -22.63 3.37
CA ALA A 130 -16.46 -23.77 3.70
C ALA A 130 -17.92 -23.37 3.99
N LYS A 131 -18.19 -22.09 4.28
CA LYS A 131 -19.54 -21.56 4.49
C LYS A 131 -20.22 -21.11 3.20
N ARG A 132 -19.50 -21.05 2.08
CA ARG A 132 -20.09 -20.67 0.79
C ARG A 132 -20.96 -21.85 0.31
N PRO A 133 -22.28 -21.68 0.15
CA PRO A 133 -23.11 -22.72 -0.45
C PRO A 133 -22.66 -22.99 -1.89
N ALA A 134 -22.88 -24.23 -2.35
CA ALA A 134 -22.59 -24.67 -3.71
C ALA A 134 -23.34 -23.83 -4.76
#